data_AF-A0A1H8FF48-F1
#
_entry.id   AF-A0A1H8FF48-F1
#
_cell.length_a   1.000
_cell.length_b   1.000
_cell.length_c   1.000
_cell.angle_alpha   90.00
_cell.angle_beta   90.00
_cell.angle_gamma   90.00
#
_symmetry.space_group_name_H-M   'P 1'
#
loop_
_entity.id
_entity.type
_entity.pdbx_description
1 polymer ?
#
loop_
_entity_poly.entity_id
_entity_poly.type
_entity_poly.pdbx_seq_one_letter_code
_entity_poly.pdbx_strand_id
1 'polypeptide(L)'
;MISSMIVSQVAGIAAVMLWAGILPFAASWMLDGVVQIFRGNGLKLFFMGLGFAVLVAGTGYFARQYGLDASDAPASSIEGLNSLAQTILTFTVPLALIAFAARTIKLLLKSR
;
A
#
# COMPACT_ATOMS: atom_id res chain seq x y z
N MET A 1 7.91 -23.85 18.42
CA MET A 1 6.87 -23.03 19.07
C MET A 1 7.26 -21.55 19.17
N ILE A 2 8.41 -21.18 19.75
CA ILE A 2 8.85 -19.76 19.80
C ILE A 2 9.23 -19.22 18.41
N SER A 3 9.99 -20.00 17.62
CA SER A 3 10.40 -19.61 16.27
C SER A 3 9.21 -19.38 15.32
N SER A 4 8.18 -20.24 15.38
CA SER A 4 6.95 -20.14 14.58
C SER A 4 6.13 -18.89 14.90
N MET A 5 6.01 -18.52 16.19
CA MET A 5 5.33 -17.30 16.60
C MET A 5 6.04 -16.03 16.10
N ILE A 6 7.37 -16.00 16.18
CA ILE A 6 8.16 -14.85 15.70
C ILE A 6 7.98 -14.68 14.19
N VAL A 7 8.02 -15.77 13.43
CA VAL A 7 7.79 -15.74 11.98
C VAL A 7 6.40 -15.19 11.65
N SER A 8 5.36 -15.63 12.36
CA SER A 8 3.99 -15.14 12.17
C SER A 8 3.86 -13.64 12.43
N GLN A 9 4.47 -13.13 13.50
CA GLN A 9 4.43 -11.70 13.84
C GLN A 9 5.19 -10.84 12.82
N VAL A 10 6.40 -11.25 12.41
CA VAL A 10 7.18 -10.53 11.40
C VAL A 10 6.44 -10.49 10.07
N ALA A 11 5.86 -11.61 9.66
CA ALA A 11 5.05 -11.71 8.45
C ALA A 11 3.81 -10.80 8.50
N GLY A 12 3.13 -10.73 9.64
CA GLY A 12 2.01 -9.81 9.87
C GLY A 12 2.42 -8.34 9.80
N ILE A 13 3.53 -7.95 10.44
CA ILE A 13 4.06 -6.59 10.37
C ILE A 13 4.45 -6.23 8.93
N ALA A 14 5.12 -7.14 8.22
CA ALA A 14 5.51 -6.93 6.83
C ALA A 14 4.28 -6.72 5.93
N ALA A 15 3.23 -7.53 6.10
CA ALA A 15 1.97 -7.36 5.37
C ALA A 15 1.33 -5.98 5.66
N VAL A 16 1.31 -5.56 6.94
CA VAL A 16 0.81 -4.24 7.33
C VAL A 16 1.65 -3.11 6.70
N MET A 17 2.97 -3.21 6.69
CA MET A 17 3.83 -2.20 6.06
C MET A 17 3.61 -2.11 4.55
N LEU A 18 3.42 -3.23 3.88
CA LEU A 18 3.14 -3.24 2.44
C LEU A 18 1.77 -2.63 2.13
N TRP A 19 0.73 -3.05 2.85
CA TRP A 19 -0.64 -2.63 2.59
C TRP A 19 -0.96 -1.24 3.14
N ALA A 20 -0.72 -0.98 4.42
CA ALA A 20 -0.99 0.32 5.04
C ALA A 20 0.08 1.36 4.69
N GLY A 21 1.33 0.92 4.54
CA GLY A 21 2.46 1.81 4.27
C GLY A 21 2.54 2.23 2.80
N ILE A 22 2.74 1.25 1.91
CA ILE A 22 3.13 1.51 0.51
C ILE A 22 1.92 1.64 -0.42
N LEU A 23 0.87 0.84 -0.21
CA LEU A 23 -0.28 0.80 -1.12
C LEU A 23 -0.97 2.15 -1.33
N PRO A 24 -1.13 3.04 -0.32
CA PRO A 24 -1.72 4.37 -0.54
C PRO A 24 -0.94 5.20 -1.57
N PHE A 25 0.39 5.09 -1.59
CA PHE A 25 1.23 5.79 -2.57
C PHE A 25 1.11 5.17 -3.97
N ALA A 26 0.98 3.85 -4.06
CA ALA A 26 0.70 3.17 -5.32
C ALA A 26 -0.66 3.60 -5.90
N ALA A 27 -1.69 3.67 -5.05
CA ALA A 27 -3.01 4.17 -5.42
C ALA A 27 -2.97 5.64 -5.87
N SER A 28 -2.19 6.47 -5.18
CA SER A 28 -1.95 7.87 -5.58
C SER A 28 -1.34 7.98 -6.99
N TRP A 29 -0.41 7.10 -7.37
CA TRP A 29 0.09 7.03 -8.75
C TRP A 29 -0.94 6.55 -9.76
N MET A 30 -1.82 5.61 -9.39
CA MET A 30 -2.93 5.21 -10.25
C MET A 30 -3.86 6.39 -10.53
N LEU A 31 -4.20 7.19 -9.52
CA LEU A 31 -5.00 8.40 -9.68
C LEU A 31 -4.31 9.41 -10.61
N ASP A 32 -2.99 9.60 -10.49
CA ASP A 32 -2.22 10.44 -11.43
C ASP A 32 -2.32 9.90 -12.87
N GLY A 33 -2.29 8.57 -13.03
CA GLY A 33 -2.51 7.92 -14.31
C GLY A 33 -3.89 8.19 -14.88
N VAL A 34 -4.94 8.13 -14.05
CA VAL A 34 -6.32 8.48 -14.45
C VAL A 34 -6.38 9.93 -14.97
N VAL A 35 -5.76 10.87 -14.26
CA VAL A 35 -5.67 12.28 -14.71
C VAL A 35 -4.97 12.39 -16.07
N GLN A 36 -3.91 11.62 -16.31
CA GLN A 36 -3.19 11.64 -17.59
C GLN A 36 -4.00 11.05 -18.75
N ILE A 37 -4.82 10.02 -18.50
CA ILE A 37 -5.75 9.46 -19.49
C ILE A 37 -6.74 10.53 -19.94
N PHE A 38 -7.38 11.22 -18.99
CA PHE A 38 -8.34 12.29 -19.31
C PHE A 38 -7.72 13.46 -20.08
N ARG A 39 -6.40 13.64 -19.98
CA ARG A 39 -5.66 14.67 -20.71
C ARG A 39 -5.11 14.23 -22.07
N GLY A 40 -5.35 12.98 -22.47
CA GLY A 40 -4.82 12.43 -23.72
C GLY A 40 -3.31 12.11 -23.70
N ASN A 41 -2.65 12.16 -22.53
CA ASN A 41 -1.22 11.88 -22.39
C ASN A 41 -0.91 10.37 -22.28
N GLY A 42 -1.92 9.51 -22.40
CA GLY A 42 -1.80 8.05 -22.49
C GLY A 42 -1.95 7.31 -21.15
N LEU A 43 -1.92 5.97 -21.25
CA LEU A 43 -2.18 5.03 -20.14
C LEU A 43 -0.92 4.63 -19.36
N LYS A 44 0.26 5.09 -19.77
CA LYS A 44 1.55 4.58 -19.27
C LYS A 44 1.68 4.69 -17.76
N LEU A 45 1.34 5.85 -17.19
CA LEU A 45 1.46 6.09 -15.75
C LEU A 45 0.42 5.29 -14.97
N PHE A 46 -0.78 5.12 -15.53
CA PHE A 46 -1.82 4.28 -14.96
C PHE A 46 -1.38 2.82 -14.86
N PHE A 47 -0.83 2.25 -15.95
CA PHE A 47 -0.34 0.88 -15.94
C PHE A 47 0.88 0.68 -15.01
N MET A 48 1.78 1.66 -14.91
CA MET A 48 2.85 1.61 -13.92
C MET A 48 2.32 1.59 -12.49
N GLY A 49 1.37 2.49 -12.17
CA GLY A 49 0.72 2.54 -10.86
C GLY A 49 -0.02 1.25 -10.54
N LEU A 50 -0.78 0.71 -11.52
CA LEU A 50 -1.52 -0.53 -11.38
C LEU A 50 -0.59 -1.73 -11.17
N GLY A 51 0.46 -1.86 -11.98
CA GLY A 51 1.43 -2.94 -11.83
C GLY A 51 2.13 -2.90 -10.46
N PHE A 52 2.51 -1.71 -10.01
CA PHE A 52 3.10 -1.53 -8.68
C PHE A 52 2.11 -1.86 -7.56
N ALA A 53 0.84 -1.42 -7.67
CA ALA A 53 -0.20 -1.75 -6.70
C ALA A 53 -0.46 -3.26 -6.61
N VAL A 54 -0.52 -3.96 -7.75
CA VAL A 54 -0.68 -5.42 -7.81
C VAL A 54 0.52 -6.12 -7.16
N LEU A 55 1.75 -5.69 -7.45
CA LEU A 55 2.96 -6.25 -6.83
C LEU A 55 2.97 -6.08 -5.31
N VAL A 56 2.65 -4.88 -4.81
CA VAL A 56 2.61 -4.59 -3.37
C VAL A 56 1.49 -5.36 -2.68
N ALA A 57 0.28 -5.36 -3.27
CA ALA A 57 -0.87 -6.09 -2.74
C ALA A 57 -0.60 -7.60 -2.70
N GLY A 58 -0.07 -8.16 -3.80
CA GLY A 58 0.29 -9.57 -3.92
C GLY A 58 1.38 -9.97 -2.92
N THR A 59 2.45 -9.18 -2.82
CA THR A 59 3.53 -9.45 -1.84
C THR A 59 3.00 -9.42 -0.40
N GLY A 60 2.14 -8.46 -0.07
CA GLY A 60 1.52 -8.41 1.26
C GLY A 60 0.56 -9.58 1.53
N TYR A 61 -0.13 -10.08 0.50
CA TYR A 61 -0.94 -11.29 0.60
C TYR A 61 -0.09 -12.53 0.89
N PHE A 62 1.00 -12.74 0.14
CA PHE A 62 1.91 -13.86 0.38
C PHE A 62 2.57 -13.76 1.76
N ALA A 63 2.99 -12.57 2.19
CA ALA A 63 3.50 -12.35 3.54
C ALA A 63 2.47 -12.73 4.60
N ARG A 64 1.21 -12.31 4.45
CA ARG A 64 0.14 -12.68 5.37
C ARG A 64 -0.11 -14.18 5.39
N GLN A 65 -0.19 -14.84 4.24
CA GLN A 65 -0.41 -16.28 4.17
C GLN A 65 0.73 -17.06 4.81
N TYR A 66 1.97 -16.71 4.51
CA TYR A 66 3.15 -17.30 5.15
C TYR A 66 3.12 -17.16 6.68
N GLY A 67 2.63 -16.02 7.18
CA GLY A 67 2.45 -15.80 8.62
C GLY A 67 1.35 -16.65 9.27
N LEU A 68 0.26 -16.91 8.54
CA LEU A 68 -0.84 -17.78 9.00
C LEU A 68 -0.43 -19.26 9.00
N ASP A 69 0.28 -19.70 7.95
CA ASP A 69 0.78 -21.07 7.86
C ASP A 69 1.84 -21.40 8.93
N ALA A 70 2.55 -20.37 9.43
CA ALA A 70 3.62 -20.54 10.40
C ALA A 70 3.12 -20.78 11.84
N SER A 71 1.94 -20.30 12.26
CA SER A 71 1.41 -20.56 13.61
C SER A 71 -0.06 -20.15 13.79
N ASP A 72 -0.79 -20.84 14.66
CA ASP A 72 -2.07 -20.39 15.24
C ASP A 72 -1.86 -19.17 16.15
N ALA A 73 -1.57 -18.01 15.56
CA ALA A 73 -1.29 -16.80 16.31
C ALA A 73 -2.52 -16.39 17.16
N PRO A 74 -2.35 -16.12 18.47
CA PRO A 74 -3.45 -15.75 19.35
C PRO A 74 -4.11 -14.43 18.90
N ALA A 75 -5.43 -14.33 19.10
CA ALA A 75 -6.27 -13.21 18.66
C ALA A 75 -5.77 -11.82 19.12
N SER A 76 -5.07 -11.74 20.26
CA SER A 76 -4.43 -10.51 20.76
C SER A 76 -3.36 -9.94 19.81
N SER A 77 -2.71 -10.79 19.01
CA SER A 77 -1.75 -10.35 17.98
C SER A 77 -2.44 -9.71 16.77
N ILE A 78 -3.68 -10.10 16.48
CA ILE A 78 -4.47 -9.55 15.37
C ILE A 78 -4.95 -8.13 15.70
N GLU A 79 -5.39 -7.89 16.93
CA GLU A 79 -5.79 -6.55 17.39
C GLU A 79 -4.61 -5.56 17.32
N GLY A 80 -3.42 -5.97 17.76
CA GLY A 80 -2.21 -5.15 17.67
C GLY A 80 -1.83 -4.79 16.22
N LEU A 81 -1.93 -5.75 15.30
CA LEU A 81 -1.66 -5.51 13.87
C LEU A 81 -2.71 -4.61 13.23
N ASN A 82 -3.99 -4.74 13.60
CA ASN A 82 -5.05 -3.86 13.12
C ASN A 82 -4.86 -2.42 13.62
N SER A 83 -4.51 -2.24 14.89
CA SER A 83 -4.18 -0.93 15.44
C SER A 83 -2.99 -0.30 14.72
N LEU A 84 -1.91 -1.07 14.54
CA LEU A 84 -0.74 -0.66 13.77
C LEU A 84 -1.12 -0.20 12.34
N ALA A 85 -1.93 -1.00 11.65
CA ALA A 85 -2.38 -0.68 10.30
C ALA A 85 -3.20 0.62 10.26
N GLN A 86 -4.13 0.81 11.21
CA GLN A 86 -4.93 2.04 11.30
C GLN A 86 -4.06 3.26 11.57
N THR A 87 -3.08 3.16 12.49
CA THR A 87 -2.15 4.26 12.76
C THR A 87 -1.38 4.63 11.49
N ILE A 88 -0.84 3.65 10.77
CA ILE A 88 -0.07 3.91 9.53
C ILE A 88 -0.98 4.54 8.47
N LEU A 89 -2.16 3.97 8.22
CA LEU A 89 -3.13 4.50 7.24
C LEU A 89 -3.51 5.95 7.54
N THR A 90 -3.65 6.31 8.81
CA THR A 90 -3.98 7.67 9.25
C THR A 90 -2.96 8.69 8.75
N PHE A 91 -1.69 8.31 8.57
CA PHE A 91 -0.65 9.20 8.03
C PHE A 91 -0.42 8.99 6.53
N THR A 92 -0.36 7.75 6.06
CA THR A 92 0.00 7.45 4.67
C THR A 92 -1.09 7.84 3.69
N VAL A 93 -2.37 7.73 4.05
CA VAL A 93 -3.47 8.15 3.18
C VAL A 93 -3.43 9.67 2.94
N PRO A 94 -3.41 10.55 3.96
CA PRO A 94 -3.27 11.99 3.73
C PRO A 94 -2.00 12.35 2.98
N LEU A 95 -0.85 11.75 3.31
CA LEU A 95 0.40 12.03 2.60
C LEU A 95 0.34 11.63 1.12
N ALA A 96 -0.26 10.47 0.81
CA ALA A 96 -0.44 10.02 -0.55
C ALA A 96 -1.39 10.94 -1.34
N LEU A 97 -2.44 11.47 -0.70
CA LEU A 97 -3.33 12.45 -1.30
C LEU A 97 -2.64 13.81 -1.53
N ILE A 98 -1.83 14.28 -0.59
CA ILE A 98 -1.02 15.51 -0.76
C ILE A 98 -0.05 15.33 -1.93
N ALA A 99 0.63 14.19 -2.01
CA ALA A 99 1.54 13.88 -3.12
C ALA A 99 0.81 13.85 -4.47
N PHE A 100 -0.38 13.24 -4.53
CA PHE A 100 -1.24 13.25 -5.71
C PHE A 100 -1.64 14.69 -6.11
N ALA A 101 -2.13 15.48 -5.16
CA ALA A 101 -2.55 16.86 -5.40
C ALA A 101 -1.38 17.72 -5.90
N ALA A 102 -0.21 17.63 -5.27
CA ALA A 102 0.99 18.35 -5.68
C ALA A 102 1.43 17.98 -7.11
N ARG A 103 1.41 16.68 -7.46
CA ARG A 103 1.71 16.22 -8.82
C ARG A 103 0.68 16.69 -9.82
N THR A 104 -0.61 16.61 -9.50
CA THR A 104 -1.70 17.07 -10.35
C THR A 104 -1.61 18.57 -10.61
N ILE A 105 -1.40 19.40 -9.58
CA ILE A 105 -1.22 20.85 -9.72
C ILE A 105 0.00 21.16 -10.62
N LYS A 106 1.15 20.52 -10.37
CA LYS A 106 2.35 20.69 -11.20
C LYS A 106 2.08 20.33 -12.66
N LEU A 107 1.35 19.24 -12.92
CA LEU A 107 0.95 18.82 -14.25
C LEU A 107 0.00 19.82 -14.92
N LEU A 108 -0.91 20.47 -14.17
CA LEU A 108 -1.82 21.48 -14.68
C LEU A 108 -1.10 22.81 -15.01
N LEU A 109 -0.16 23.21 -14.16
CA LEU A 109 0.64 24.41 -14.38
C LEU A 109 1.55 24.28 -15.61
N LYS A 110 2.12 23.11 -15.87
CA LYS A 110 3.03 22.88 -17.01
C LYS A 110 2.33 22.89 -18.38
N SER A 111 1.00 22.80 -18.43
CA SER A 111 0.25 22.84 -19.70
C SER A 111 -0.32 24.21 -20.05
N ARG A 112 -0.09 25.24 -19.22
CA ARG A 112 -0.31 26.63 -19.60
C ARG A 112 0.99 27.21 -20.14
#